data_AF-A0A9E0TRR0-F1
#
_entry.id   AF-A0A9E0TRR0-F1
#
_cell.length_a   1.000
_cell.length_b   1.000
_cell.length_c   1.000
_cell.angle_alpha   90.00
_cell.angle_beta   90.00
_cell.angle_gamma   90.00
#
_symmetry.space_group_name_H-M   'P 1'
#
loop_
_entity.id
_entity.type
_entity.pdbx_description
1 polymer ?
#
loop_
_entity_poly.entity_id
_entity_poly.type
_entity_poly.pdbx_seq_one_letter_code
_entity_poly.pdbx_strand_id
1 'polypeptide(L)'
;MPEALAILAVAVIAAGIYVMAWLQARDPAQANALRERERLQHQAGWLEERLAKAQRENWSPEMIAGIAAERAAVIAQLERATR
;
A
#
# COMPACT_ATOMS: atom_id res chain seq x y z
N MET A 1 37.54 32.07 -0.58
CA MET A 1 36.58 31.64 -1.61
C MET A 1 35.49 30.78 -0.96
N PRO A 2 34.62 31.39 -0.13
CA PRO A 2 33.54 30.69 0.55
C PRO A 2 32.40 30.25 -0.39
N GLU A 3 32.17 30.98 -1.50
CA GLU A 3 31.11 30.63 -2.45
C GLU A 3 31.34 29.27 -3.12
N ALA A 4 32.60 28.93 -3.43
CA ALA A 4 32.94 27.64 -4.04
C ALA A 4 32.62 26.45 -3.12
N LEU A 5 32.82 26.61 -1.80
CA LEU A 5 32.47 25.59 -0.81
C LEU A 5 30.96 25.45 -0.64
N ALA A 6 30.21 26.55 -0.70
CA ALA A 6 28.75 26.52 -0.64
C ALA A 6 28.15 25.80 -1.87
N ILE A 7 28.66 26.09 -3.06
CA ILE A 7 28.26 25.42 -4.31
C ILE A 7 28.56 23.92 -4.23
N LEU A 8 29.75 23.55 -3.75
CA LEU A 8 30.14 22.15 -3.59
C LEU A 8 29.22 21.41 -2.59
N ALA A 9 28.88 22.05 -1.47
CA ALA A 9 27.99 21.46 -0.45
C ALA A 9 26.58 21.20 -1.02
N VAL A 10 26.02 22.16 -1.75
CA VAL A 10 24.71 21.99 -2.40
C VAL A 10 24.75 20.87 -3.43
N ALA A 11 25.82 20.79 -4.23
CA ALA A 11 25.99 19.72 -5.23
C ALA A 11 26.06 18.33 -4.58
N VAL A 12 26.77 18.19 -3.46
CA VAL A 12 26.87 16.92 -2.71
C VAL A 12 25.52 16.52 -2.12
N ILE A 13 24.78 17.47 -1.53
CA ILE A 13 23.44 17.20 -0.97
C ILE A 13 22.47 16.77 -2.08
N ALA A 14 22.48 17.48 -3.21
CA ALA A 14 21.62 17.15 -4.36
C ALA A 14 21.93 15.75 -4.91
N ALA A 15 23.22 15.41 -5.04
CA ALA A 15 23.64 14.07 -5.45
C ALA A 15 23.20 12.99 -4.46
N GLY A 16 23.32 13.26 -3.15
CA GLY A 16 22.87 12.34 -2.09
C GLY A 16 21.36 12.07 -2.15
N ILE A 17 20.54 13.12 -2.32
CA ILE A 17 19.09 13.00 -2.47
C ILE A 17 18.75 12.18 -3.73
N TYR A 18 19.41 12.47 -4.85
CA TYR A 18 19.18 11.75 -6.10
C TYR A 18 19.50 10.26 -5.98
N VAL A 19 20.64 9.90 -5.36
CA VAL A 19 21.04 8.50 -5.15
C VAL A 19 20.08 7.80 -4.21
N MET A 20 19.64 8.44 -3.11
CA MET A 20 18.64 7.86 -2.21
C MET A 20 17.31 7.59 -2.93
N ALA A 21 16.81 8.56 -3.70
CA ALA A 21 15.58 8.40 -4.46
C ALA A 21 15.71 7.28 -5.51
N TRP A 22 16.85 7.18 -6.17
CA TRP A 22 17.13 6.14 -7.16
C TRP A 22 17.21 4.74 -6.53
N LEU A 23 17.84 4.61 -5.36
CA LEU A 23 17.91 3.35 -4.62
C LEU A 23 16.53 2.92 -4.10
N GLN A 24 15.73 3.84 -3.56
CA GLN A 24 14.36 3.56 -3.13
C GLN A 24 13.47 3.15 -4.31
N ALA A 25 13.58 3.83 -5.45
CA ALA A 25 12.84 3.49 -6.67
C ALA A 25 13.21 2.11 -7.22
N ARG A 26 14.44 1.64 -6.96
CA ARG A 26 14.93 0.33 -7.37
C ARG A 26 14.73 -0.77 -6.34
N ASP A 27 14.25 -0.44 -5.15
CA ASP A 27 14.03 -1.42 -4.10
C ASP A 27 12.80 -2.29 -4.45
N PRO A 28 13.00 -3.54 -4.90
CA PRO A 28 11.89 -4.39 -5.28
C PRO A 28 11.00 -4.74 -4.08
N ALA A 29 11.53 -4.68 -2.86
CA ALA A 29 10.76 -4.93 -1.65
C ALA A 29 9.67 -3.86 -1.43
N GLN A 30 10.00 -2.59 -1.68
CA GLN A 30 9.03 -1.49 -1.57
C GLN A 30 7.98 -1.52 -2.68
N ALA A 31 8.40 -1.80 -3.92
CA ALA A 31 7.48 -1.96 -5.04
C ALA A 31 6.51 -3.13 -4.82
N ASN A 32 7.00 -4.25 -4.27
CA ASN A 32 6.16 -5.40 -3.94
C ASN A 32 5.22 -5.11 -2.76
N ALA A 33 5.68 -4.40 -1.73
CA ALA A 33 4.84 -4.00 -0.60
C ALA A 33 3.70 -3.06 -1.02
N LEU A 34 3.97 -2.10 -1.91
CA LEU A 34 2.96 -1.20 -2.46
C LEU A 34 1.92 -1.96 -3.30
N ARG A 35 2.37 -2.83 -4.22
CA ARG A 35 1.45 -3.66 -5.02
C ARG A 35 0.62 -4.60 -4.16
N GLU A 36 1.21 -5.16 -3.10
CA GLU A 36 0.49 -6.05 -2.19
C GLU A 36 -0.57 -5.28 -1.39
N ARG A 37 -0.27 -4.05 -0.95
CA ARG A 37 -1.26 -3.16 -0.34
C ARG A 37 -2.40 -2.83 -1.30
N GLU A 38 -2.08 -2.46 -2.55
CA GLU A 38 -3.09 -2.18 -3.59
C GLU A 38 -3.96 -3.41 -3.87
N ARG A 39 -3.36 -4.61 -3.97
CA ARG A 39 -4.07 -5.87 -4.14
C ARG A 39 -5.05 -6.13 -3.00
N LEU A 40 -4.61 -5.96 -1.74
CA LEU A 40 -5.44 -6.14 -0.56
C LEU A 40 -6.56 -5.09 -0.47
N GLN A 41 -6.29 -3.83 -0.82
CA GLN A 41 -7.31 -2.77 -0.89
C GLN A 41 -8.40 -3.11 -1.91
N HIS A 42 -7.98 -3.53 -3.12
CA HIS A 42 -8.91 -3.92 -4.17
C HIS A 42 -9.77 -5.12 -3.76
N GLN A 43 -9.15 -6.12 -3.12
CA GLN A 43 -9.86 -7.30 -2.61
C GLN A 43 -10.86 -6.94 -1.51
N ALA A 44 -10.51 -6.02 -0.60
CA ALA A 44 -11.43 -5.55 0.44
C ALA A 44 -12.64 -4.82 -0.16
N GLY A 45 -12.41 -3.96 -1.16
CA GLY A 45 -13.47 -3.26 -1.89
C GLY A 45 -14.41 -4.23 -2.61
N TRP A 46 -13.88 -5.23 -3.29
CA TRP A 46 -14.69 -6.27 -3.94
C TRP A 46 -15.55 -7.06 -2.95
N LEU A 47 -15.00 -7.42 -1.79
CA LEU A 47 -15.76 -8.11 -0.73
C LEU A 47 -16.86 -7.23 -0.13
N GLU A 48 -16.63 -5.92 -0.02
CA GLU A 48 -17.62 -4.96 0.45
C GLU A 48 -18.79 -4.83 -0.52
N GLU A 49 -18.51 -4.67 -1.82
CA GLU A 49 -19.55 -4.66 -2.86
C GLU A 49 -20.35 -5.96 -2.88
N ARG A 50 -19.66 -7.10 -2.75
CA ARG A 50 -20.28 -8.42 -2.70
C ARG A 50 -21.17 -8.59 -1.46
N LEU A 51 -20.75 -8.08 -0.31
CA LEU A 51 -21.53 -8.08 0.93
C LEU A 51 -22.78 -7.21 0.80
N ALA A 52 -22.63 -6.00 0.25
CA ALA A 52 -23.76 -5.11 -0.02
C ALA A 52 -24.75 -5.73 -1.03
N LYS A 53 -24.26 -6.49 -2.02
CA LYS A 53 -25.09 -7.27 -2.93
C LYS A 53 -25.82 -8.42 -2.21
N ALA A 54 -25.09 -9.20 -1.42
CA ALA A 54 -25.65 -10.32 -0.66
C ALA A 54 -26.76 -9.89 0.31
N GLN A 55 -26.60 -8.72 0.95
CA GLN A 55 -27.63 -8.12 1.80
C GLN A 55 -28.85 -7.66 1.01
N ARG A 56 -28.66 -7.01 -0.15
CA ARG A 56 -29.77 -6.56 -1.01
C ARG A 56 -30.56 -7.73 -1.61
N GLU A 57 -29.88 -8.80 -1.97
CA GLU A 57 -30.48 -10.00 -2.56
C GLU A 57 -30.93 -11.03 -1.51
N ASN A 58 -30.85 -10.70 -0.22
CA ASN A 58 -31.29 -11.55 0.88
C ASN A 58 -30.67 -12.97 0.84
N TRP A 59 -29.37 -13.04 0.57
CA TRP A 59 -28.62 -14.30 0.62
C TRP A 59 -28.66 -14.89 2.02
N SER A 60 -28.26 -16.17 2.15
CA SER A 60 -28.29 -16.82 3.46
C SER A 60 -27.43 -16.05 4.49
N PRO A 61 -27.87 -15.98 5.76
CA PRO A 61 -27.10 -15.32 6.82
C PRO A 61 -25.69 -15.90 6.96
N GLU A 62 -25.53 -17.19 6.73
CA GLU A 62 -24.24 -17.89 6.73
C GLU A 62 -23.30 -17.39 5.62
N MET A 63 -23.82 -17.16 4.41
CA MET A 63 -23.03 -16.60 3.31
C MET A 63 -22.62 -15.15 3.60
N ILE A 64 -23.52 -14.34 4.14
CA ILE A 64 -23.21 -12.94 4.51
C ILE A 64 -22.13 -12.93 5.61
N ALA A 65 -22.27 -13.77 6.64
CA ALA A 65 -21.29 -13.91 7.70
C ALA A 65 -19.92 -14.39 7.19
N GLY A 66 -19.90 -15.34 6.24
CA GLY A 66 -18.68 -15.81 5.58
C GLY A 66 -17.96 -14.69 4.83
N ILE A 67 -18.67 -13.92 4.01
CA ILE A 67 -18.09 -12.78 3.27
C ILE A 67 -17.60 -11.68 4.24
N ALA A 68 -18.34 -11.43 5.32
CA ALA A 68 -17.93 -10.47 6.35
C ALA A 68 -16.64 -10.90 7.06
N ALA A 69 -16.51 -12.19 7.38
CA ALA A 69 -15.31 -12.75 7.99
C ALA A 69 -14.10 -12.70 7.04
N GLU A 70 -14.30 -13.03 5.75
CA GLU A 70 -13.27 -12.87 4.72
C GLU A 70 -12.81 -11.41 4.61
N ARG A 71 -13.75 -10.46 4.60
CA ARG A 71 -13.42 -9.02 4.56
C ARG A 71 -12.60 -8.60 5.78
N ALA A 72 -13.01 -9.03 6.97
CA ALA A 72 -12.26 -8.74 8.20
C ALA A 72 -10.84 -9.32 8.16
N ALA A 73 -10.66 -10.52 7.62
CA ALA A 73 -9.35 -11.14 7.46
C ALA A 73 -8.44 -10.36 6.49
N VAL A 74 -8.98 -9.88 5.37
CA VAL A 74 -8.24 -9.06 4.39
C VAL A 74 -7.84 -7.71 5.00
N ILE A 75 -8.73 -7.06 5.74
CA ILE A 75 -8.42 -5.80 6.45
C ILE A 75 -7.29 -6.02 7.47
N ALA A 76 -7.35 -7.09 8.26
CA ALA A 76 -6.30 -7.40 9.23
C ALA A 76 -4.94 -7.70 8.56
N GLN A 77 -4.92 -8.25 7.35
CA GLN A 77 -3.69 -8.41 6.56
C GLN A 77 -3.17 -7.08 6.05
N LEU A 78 -4.06 -6.19 5.62
CA LEU A 78 -3.71 -4.85 5.15
C LEU A 78 -3.12 -4.00 6.26
N GLU A 79 -3.66 -4.07 7.48
CA GLU A 79 -3.09 -3.41 8.66
C GLU A 79 -1.67 -3.91 8.97
N ARG A 80 -1.45 -5.24 8.89
CA ARG A 80 -0.12 -5.84 9.08
C ARG A 80 0.86 -5.46 7.98
N ALA A 81 0.41 -5.32 6.74
CA ALA A 81 1.24 -4.88 5.62
C ALA A 81 1.53 -3.37 5.67
N THR A 82 0.75 -2.60 6.44
CA THR A 82 0.88 -1.13 6.55
C THR A 82 1.78 -0.68 7.71
N ARG A 83 1.86 -1.48 8.79
CA ARG A 83 2.82 -1.29 9.90
C ARG A 83 4.24 -1.64 9.51
#